data_AF-A0A535KPS9-F1
#
_entry.id   AF-A0A535KPS9-F1
#
_cell.length_a   1.000
_cell.length_b   1.000
_cell.length_c   1.000
_cell.angle_alpha   90.00
_cell.angle_beta   90.00
_cell.angle_gamma   90.00
#
_symmetry.space_group_name_H-M   'P 1'
#
loop_
_entity.id
_entity.type
_entity.pdbx_description
1 polymer ?
#
loop_
_entity_poly.entity_id
_entity_poly.type
_entity_poly.pdbx_seq_one_letter_code
_entity_poly.pdbx_strand_id
1 'polypeptide(L)'
;LRIPAGKTYQERVIPIHGEAAAAIRTLQALHKGERGLVDRKTGIITRYLFMHRGRLFGARYLFESAIEKACQAAGLVTPDGKPTVTPHRFRHTVGTQLAQRGARLRTIQKILGHESAAMSLAYLGISEEDVRQDYQAVLGEQATIAGPGAQMLRDGHFAQSEITWLKEHYFQTELELGRCLRLPQEGPCECDLYLTCAKFVTAPAYAPRLRRRRRREQELIEDAVAHGWEREVERHQCTVKVIIYFCLDSGKARREDASMEHVNILEAARLCGVSDKTIRRAIHKGSLPASFPKPNRCEIAVSDLERCFPGQQPGHVQVAAEQRLAALERRIEVLEQQVQEWRSKLEAGMPRRSPRKGERSIGPLPKRLVSLLAFAALHHVPEQKVLTHVNMDIPLLKAVRGEWTDHDGTMVKLALDSSGRRVFYQLYRELPYFLRCSQCPHDYLDTV
;
A
#
# COMPACT_ATOMS: atom_id res chain seq x y z
N LEU A 1 12.31 -0.90 27.16
CA LEU A 1 11.94 0.36 27.86
C LEU A 1 10.49 0.28 28.30
N ARG A 2 10.18 0.47 29.59
CA ARG A 2 8.80 0.48 30.11
C ARG A 2 8.36 1.93 30.27
N ILE A 3 7.25 2.31 29.63
CA ILE A 3 6.66 3.65 29.71
C ILE A 3 5.38 3.55 30.53
N PRO A 4 5.34 4.16 31.73
CA PRO A 4 4.18 4.09 32.61
C PRO A 4 2.97 4.82 32.01
N ALA A 5 1.79 4.50 32.52
CA ALA A 5 0.53 5.09 32.08
C ALA A 5 0.53 6.63 32.22
N GLY A 6 0.46 7.30 31.06
CA GLY A 6 0.41 8.76 30.95
C GLY A 6 -1.00 9.25 30.61
N LYS A 7 -1.09 10.22 29.69
CA LYS A 7 -2.37 10.77 29.18
C LYS A 7 -3.28 9.72 28.53
N THR A 8 -2.71 8.61 28.08
CA THR A 8 -3.43 7.50 27.42
C THR A 8 -3.94 6.45 28.40
N TYR A 9 -3.67 6.58 29.71
CA TYR A 9 -4.01 5.58 30.76
C TYR A 9 -3.53 4.15 30.48
N GLN A 10 -2.64 3.98 29.51
CA GLN A 10 -2.10 2.68 29.10
C GLN A 10 -0.59 2.68 29.28
N GLU A 11 -0.12 1.65 29.96
CA GLU A 11 1.29 1.31 30.05
C GLU A 11 1.74 0.61 28.76
N ARG A 12 2.98 0.88 28.32
CA ARG A 12 3.56 0.18 27.17
C ARG A 12 5.02 -0.18 27.37
N VAL A 13 5.40 -1.32 26.82
CA VAL A 13 6.78 -1.78 26.76
C VAL A 13 7.27 -1.64 25.32
N ILE A 14 8.32 -0.86 25.14
CA ILE A 14 8.96 -0.61 23.85
C ILE A 14 10.30 -1.36 23.81
N PRO A 15 10.48 -2.35 22.92
CA PRO A 15 11.81 -2.90 22.65
C PRO A 15 12.67 -1.80 22.03
N ILE A 16 13.89 -1.65 22.54
CA ILE A 16 14.83 -0.62 22.08
C ILE A 16 16.05 -1.28 21.48
N HIS A 17 16.60 -0.68 20.41
CA HIS A 17 17.83 -1.14 19.78
C HIS A 17 19.03 -1.04 20.76
N GLY A 18 20.07 -1.84 20.53
CA GLY A 18 21.25 -1.90 21.40
C GLY A 18 21.93 -0.53 21.57
N GLU A 19 21.98 0.27 20.50
CA GLU A 19 22.53 1.64 20.53
C GLU A 19 21.72 2.58 21.44
N ALA A 20 20.39 2.56 21.33
CA ALA A 20 19.52 3.35 22.21
C ALA A 20 19.66 2.89 23.67
N ALA A 21 19.79 1.58 23.89
CA ALA A 21 20.04 1.03 25.23
C ALA A 21 21.43 1.44 25.76
N ALA A 22 22.45 1.55 24.92
CA ALA A 22 23.77 2.03 25.30
C ALA A 22 23.72 3.52 25.70
N ALA A 23 23.08 4.38 24.90
CA ALA A 23 22.91 5.79 25.21
C ALA A 23 22.16 6.03 26.54
N ILE A 24 21.09 5.25 26.78
CA ILE A 24 20.35 5.30 28.05
C ILE A 24 21.24 4.88 29.23
N ARG A 25 22.04 3.82 29.08
CA ARG A 25 22.97 3.37 30.12
C ARG A 25 24.04 4.41 30.43
N THR A 26 24.58 5.08 29.42
CA THR A 26 25.52 6.20 29.59
C THR A 26 24.86 7.33 30.39
N LEU A 27 23.63 7.70 30.06
CA LEU A 27 22.88 8.72 30.79
C LEU A 27 22.63 8.31 32.25
N GLN A 28 22.28 7.05 32.50
CA GLN A 28 22.10 6.52 33.86
C GLN A 28 23.41 6.56 34.67
N ALA A 29 24.56 6.29 34.03
CA ALA A 29 25.86 6.35 34.68
C ALA A 29 26.25 7.78 35.08
N LEU A 30 25.96 8.77 34.22
CA LEU A 30 26.22 10.19 34.52
C LEU A 30 25.44 10.71 35.73
N HIS A 31 24.26 10.15 36.00
CA HIS A 31 23.41 10.55 37.12
C HIS A 31 23.54 9.63 38.34
N LYS A 32 24.54 8.72 38.35
CA LYS A 32 24.78 7.78 39.44
C LYS A 32 25.26 8.54 40.68
N GLY A 33 24.32 8.86 41.58
CA GLY A 33 24.60 9.58 42.83
C GLY A 33 23.68 10.77 43.08
N GLU A 34 22.87 11.20 42.10
CA GLU A 34 21.91 12.28 42.31
C GLU A 34 20.77 11.86 43.26
N ARG A 35 20.32 12.80 44.10
CA ARG A 35 19.10 12.63 44.90
C ARG A 35 17.89 12.55 43.96
N GLY A 36 17.05 11.54 44.17
CA GLY A 36 15.80 11.40 43.43
C GLY A 36 14.80 12.49 43.77
N LEU A 37 13.73 12.57 42.97
CA LEU A 37 12.63 13.50 43.16
C LEU A 37 11.41 12.73 43.68
N VAL A 38 10.62 13.38 44.56
CA VAL A 38 9.34 12.83 44.98
C VAL A 38 8.39 12.85 43.78
N ASP A 39 7.95 11.68 43.33
CA ASP A 39 6.94 11.59 42.29
C ASP A 39 5.60 12.09 42.83
N ARG A 40 5.03 13.11 42.17
CA ARG A 40 3.78 13.76 42.59
C ARG A 40 2.57 12.81 42.56
N LYS A 41 2.61 11.73 41.77
CA LYS A 41 1.52 10.76 41.66
C LYS A 41 1.60 9.65 42.69
N THR A 42 2.82 9.18 42.99
CA THR A 42 3.04 7.99 43.83
C THR A 42 3.58 8.31 45.22
N GLY A 43 4.12 9.52 45.44
CA GLY A 43 4.78 9.92 46.68
C GLY A 43 6.16 9.28 46.90
N ILE A 44 6.62 8.46 45.97
CA ILE A 44 7.86 7.70 46.09
C ILE A 44 9.03 8.51 45.51
N ILE A 45 10.17 8.50 46.20
CA ILE A 45 11.41 9.09 45.69
C ILE A 45 11.87 8.28 44.46
N THR A 46 11.81 8.90 43.29
CA THR A 46 12.10 8.29 42.00
C THR A 46 13.24 9.03 41.29
N ARG A 47 14.15 8.28 40.69
CA ARG A 47 15.19 8.84 39.81
C ARG A 47 14.67 8.86 38.38
N TYR A 48 14.26 10.03 37.91
CA TYR A 48 13.83 10.20 36.53
C TYR A 48 15.02 10.08 35.57
N LEU A 49 14.79 9.49 34.39
CA LEU A 49 15.85 9.32 33.40
C LEU A 49 16.42 10.67 32.91
N PHE A 50 15.53 11.65 32.72
CA PHE A 50 15.86 13.00 32.26
C PHE A 50 15.79 14.00 33.43
N MET A 51 16.84 13.99 34.26
CA MET A 51 17.02 14.95 35.35
C MET A 51 18.46 15.45 35.38
N HIS A 52 18.69 16.60 36.03
CA HIS A 52 20.02 17.11 36.31
C HIS A 52 20.02 17.89 37.62
N ARG A 53 20.97 17.58 38.52
CA ARG A 53 21.13 18.22 39.84
C ARG A 53 19.83 18.29 40.63
N GLY A 54 19.05 17.20 40.63
CA GLY A 54 17.79 17.14 41.38
C GLY A 54 16.67 18.01 40.81
N ARG A 55 16.69 18.33 39.50
CA ARG A 55 15.59 18.98 38.77
C ARG A 55 15.29 18.22 37.49
N LEU A 56 14.02 18.18 37.09
CA LEU A 56 13.63 17.64 35.78
C LEU A 56 14.10 18.57 34.66
N PHE A 57 14.52 17.99 33.53
CA PHE A 57 14.71 18.80 32.33
C PHE A 57 13.35 19.37 31.87
N GLY A 58 13.36 20.65 31.49
CA GLY A 58 12.17 21.29 30.91
C GLY A 58 11.85 20.72 29.53
N ALA A 59 10.56 20.70 29.18
CA ALA A 59 10.09 20.22 27.88
C ALA A 59 10.79 20.94 26.71
N ARG A 60 10.97 22.27 26.81
CA ARG A 60 11.68 23.08 25.81
C ARG A 60 13.11 22.60 25.59
N TYR A 61 13.83 22.26 26.65
CA TYR A 61 15.20 21.76 26.52
C TYR A 61 15.23 20.40 25.82
N LEU A 62 14.39 19.45 26.26
CA LEU A 62 14.37 18.08 25.74
C LEU A 62 13.90 18.00 24.28
N PHE A 63 12.89 18.79 23.91
CA PHE A 63 12.19 18.64 22.64
C PHE A 63 12.51 19.73 21.60
N GLU A 64 13.14 20.83 22.01
CA GLU A 64 13.55 21.91 21.12
C GLU A 64 15.06 22.14 21.21
N SER A 65 15.54 22.71 22.32
CA SER A 65 16.92 23.24 22.39
C SER A 65 18.02 22.19 22.21
N ALA A 66 17.85 20.99 22.76
CA ALA A 66 18.82 19.91 22.59
C ALA A 66 18.87 19.39 21.14
N ILE A 67 17.71 19.33 20.48
CA ILE A 67 17.60 18.88 19.09
C ILE A 67 18.12 19.97 18.15
N GLU A 68 17.83 21.24 18.43
CA GLU A 68 18.39 22.38 17.70
C GLU A 68 19.92 22.36 17.72
N LYS A 69 20.52 22.21 18.91
CA LYS A 69 21.98 22.11 19.04
C LYS A 69 22.56 20.92 18.27
N ALA A 70 21.91 19.76 18.35
CA ALA A 70 22.32 18.59 17.60
C ALA A 70 22.21 18.79 16.07
N CYS A 71 21.12 19.43 15.61
CA CYS A 71 20.92 19.76 14.20
C CYS A 71 21.98 20.76 13.71
N GLN A 72 22.27 21.80 14.49
CA GLN A 72 23.31 22.79 14.17
C GLN A 72 24.69 22.13 14.08
N ALA A 73 25.06 21.31 15.07
CA ALA A 73 26.33 20.59 15.07
C ALA A 73 26.47 19.62 13.89
N ALA A 74 25.36 19.03 13.43
CA ALA A 74 25.32 18.12 12.29
C ALA A 74 25.13 18.81 10.93
N GLY A 75 24.98 20.15 10.90
CA GLY A 75 24.66 20.89 9.67
C GLY A 75 23.25 20.65 9.11
N LEU A 76 22.34 20.09 9.90
CA LEU A 76 20.96 19.78 9.53
C LEU A 76 20.01 20.95 9.84
N VAL A 77 20.32 22.11 9.26
CA VAL A 77 19.53 23.33 9.40
C VAL A 77 19.01 23.82 8.05
N THR A 78 17.82 24.41 8.03
CA THR A 78 17.28 25.08 6.85
C THR A 78 18.09 26.34 6.52
N PRO A 79 17.92 26.93 5.32
CA PRO A 79 18.58 28.20 4.97
C PRO A 79 18.30 29.32 5.99
N ASP A 80 17.12 29.30 6.62
CA ASP A 80 16.72 30.24 7.68
C ASP A 80 17.27 29.88 9.08
N GLY A 81 18.18 28.90 9.19
CA GLY A 81 18.82 28.49 10.44
C GLY A 81 17.94 27.64 11.38
N LYS A 82 16.78 27.15 10.92
CA LYS A 82 15.87 26.33 11.74
C LYS A 82 16.25 24.84 11.69
N PRO A 83 16.04 24.07 12.77
CA PRO A 83 16.32 22.64 12.76
C PRO A 83 15.44 21.91 11.75
N THR A 84 16.05 21.10 10.88
CA THR A 84 15.30 20.30 9.91
C THR A 84 14.60 19.10 10.57
N VAL A 85 15.08 18.66 11.74
CA VAL A 85 14.58 17.48 12.44
C VAL A 85 13.84 17.87 13.72
N THR A 86 12.71 17.21 14.00
CA THR A 86 11.91 17.40 15.22
C THR A 86 11.63 16.06 15.90
N PRO A 87 11.24 16.03 17.20
CA PRO A 87 10.85 14.79 17.88
C PRO A 87 9.76 14.02 17.13
N HIS A 88 8.79 14.75 16.57
CA HIS A 88 7.71 14.15 15.81
C HIS A 88 8.22 13.51 14.51
N ARG A 89 9.22 14.12 13.84
CA ARG A 89 9.86 13.51 12.66
C ARG A 89 10.58 12.21 13.01
N PHE A 90 11.28 12.13 14.14
CA PHE A 90 11.87 10.85 14.59
C PHE A 90 10.81 9.77 14.78
N ARG A 91 9.70 10.10 15.45
CA ARG A 91 8.57 9.18 15.64
C ARG A 91 7.98 8.75 14.29
N HIS A 92 7.86 9.68 13.34
CA HIS A 92 7.39 9.39 12.00
C HIS A 92 8.33 8.43 11.28
N THR A 93 9.64 8.68 11.30
CA THR A 93 10.64 7.80 10.69
C THR A 93 10.58 6.39 11.28
N VAL A 94 10.46 6.25 12.60
CA VAL A 94 10.29 4.93 13.24
C VAL A 94 9.01 4.24 12.77
N GLY A 95 7.88 4.96 12.73
CA GLY A 95 6.61 4.42 12.24
C GLY A 95 6.69 3.94 10.78
N THR A 96 7.24 4.78 9.90
CA THR A 96 7.45 4.46 8.48
C THR A 96 8.42 3.29 8.29
N GLN A 97 9.53 3.25 9.01
CA GLN A 97 10.50 2.15 8.89
C GLN A 97 9.93 0.82 9.38
N LEU A 98 9.12 0.83 10.45
CA LEU A 98 8.42 -0.38 10.89
C LEU A 98 7.44 -0.85 9.82
N ALA A 99 6.66 0.06 9.24
CA ALA A 99 5.74 -0.25 8.14
C ALA A 99 6.46 -0.82 6.92
N GLN A 100 7.52 -0.14 6.44
CA GLN A 100 8.32 -0.55 5.27
C GLN A 100 9.00 -1.91 5.46
N ARG A 101 9.29 -2.31 6.70
CA ARG A 101 9.86 -3.63 7.03
C ARG A 101 8.80 -4.69 7.32
N GLY A 102 7.53 -4.44 6.98
CA GLY A 102 6.45 -5.41 7.11
C GLY A 102 5.94 -5.62 8.55
N ALA A 103 6.16 -4.68 9.47
CA ALA A 103 5.60 -4.80 10.80
C ALA A 103 4.06 -4.70 10.74
N ARG A 104 3.37 -5.64 11.39
CA ARG A 104 1.90 -5.64 11.48
C ARG A 104 1.40 -4.30 12.05
N LEU A 105 0.30 -3.77 11.50
CA LEU A 105 -0.32 -2.52 11.94
C LEU A 105 -0.53 -2.44 13.46
N ARG A 106 -1.00 -3.55 14.06
CA ARG A 106 -1.20 -3.66 15.52
C ARG A 106 0.10 -3.49 16.32
N THR A 107 1.22 -3.97 15.77
CA THR A 107 2.55 -3.83 16.38
C THR A 107 2.98 -2.37 16.36
N ILE A 108 2.83 -1.70 15.21
CA ILE A 108 3.14 -0.27 15.06
C ILE A 108 2.27 0.56 16.02
N GLN A 109 0.97 0.27 16.08
CA GLN A 109 0.02 0.94 16.97
C GLN A 109 0.45 0.82 18.44
N LYS A 110 0.80 -0.39 18.91
CA LYS A 110 1.23 -0.63 20.29
C LYS A 110 2.56 0.04 20.63
N ILE A 111 3.55 -0.02 19.72
CA ILE A 111 4.87 0.59 19.94
C ILE A 111 4.76 2.11 20.03
N LEU A 112 4.00 2.72 19.12
CA LEU A 112 3.81 4.16 19.10
C LEU A 112 2.84 4.61 20.20
N GLY A 113 1.90 3.76 20.62
CA GLY A 113 0.87 4.09 21.61
C GLY A 113 -0.25 4.92 21.00
N HIS A 114 -0.70 4.55 19.79
CA HIS A 114 -1.85 5.17 19.14
C HIS A 114 -3.16 4.56 19.63
N GLU A 115 -4.12 5.42 19.95
CA GLU A 115 -5.44 5.00 20.44
C GLU A 115 -6.24 4.30 19.34
N SER A 116 -6.13 4.78 18.09
CA SER A 116 -6.81 4.20 16.94
C SER A 116 -5.83 3.65 15.90
N ALA A 117 -6.31 2.68 15.12
CA ALA A 117 -5.58 2.17 13.96
C ALA A 117 -5.39 3.26 12.89
N ALA A 118 -6.34 4.18 12.76
CA ALA A 118 -6.29 5.29 11.78
C ALA A 118 -5.03 6.16 11.93
N MET A 119 -4.61 6.45 13.16
CA MET A 119 -3.35 7.20 13.40
C MET A 119 -2.10 6.45 12.91
N SER A 120 -2.17 5.12 12.81
CA SER A 120 -1.07 4.28 12.36
C SER A 120 -1.13 3.96 10.87
N LEU A 121 -2.31 4.10 10.23
CA LEU A 121 -2.48 3.96 8.78
C LEU A 121 -1.67 4.99 7.99
N ALA A 122 -1.42 6.18 8.56
CA ALA A 122 -0.60 7.21 7.93
C ALA A 122 0.84 6.75 7.61
N TYR A 123 1.33 5.66 8.23
CA TYR A 123 2.65 5.09 7.95
C TYR A 123 2.63 3.96 6.94
N LEU A 124 1.45 3.40 6.66
CA LEU A 124 1.25 2.30 5.73
C LEU A 124 1.02 2.89 4.33
N GLY A 125 2.12 3.21 3.64
CA GLY A 125 2.11 3.38 2.19
C GLY A 125 2.02 2.01 1.54
N ILE A 126 0.86 1.37 1.60
CA ILE A 126 0.67 0.04 1.02
C ILE A 126 0.54 0.20 -0.49
N SER A 127 1.50 -0.32 -1.25
CA SER A 127 1.36 -0.42 -2.71
C SER A 127 0.47 -1.61 -3.08
N GLU A 128 -0.13 -1.61 -4.27
CA GLU A 128 -0.91 -2.76 -4.76
C GLU A 128 -0.08 -4.05 -4.81
N GLU A 129 1.22 -3.91 -5.05
CA GLU A 129 2.18 -5.02 -5.05
C GLU A 129 2.39 -5.60 -3.64
N ASP A 130 2.43 -4.76 -2.60
CA ASP A 130 2.50 -5.23 -1.20
C ASP A 130 1.22 -5.97 -0.81
N VAL A 131 0.04 -5.48 -1.23
CA VAL A 131 -1.25 -6.17 -1.01
C VAL A 131 -1.23 -7.54 -1.67
N ARG A 132 -0.74 -7.62 -2.91
CA ARG A 132 -0.65 -8.86 -3.68
C ARG A 132 0.30 -9.86 -3.01
N GLN A 133 1.46 -9.41 -2.56
CA GLN A 133 2.43 -10.26 -1.85
C GLN A 133 1.91 -10.74 -0.50
N ASP A 134 1.31 -9.86 0.31
CA ASP A 134 0.71 -10.27 1.59
C ASP A 134 -0.45 -11.27 1.37
N TYR A 135 -1.29 -11.02 0.37
CA TYR A 135 -2.36 -11.94 -0.01
C TYR A 135 -1.79 -13.31 -0.43
N GLN A 136 -0.76 -13.34 -1.26
CA GLN A 136 -0.08 -14.59 -1.66
C GLN A 136 0.70 -15.26 -0.53
N ALA A 137 1.24 -14.52 0.44
CA ALA A 137 1.92 -15.11 1.58
C ALA A 137 0.93 -15.84 2.51
N VAL A 138 -0.30 -15.32 2.63
CA VAL A 138 -1.35 -15.93 3.45
C VAL A 138 -2.14 -17.00 2.68
N LEU A 139 -2.32 -16.82 1.37
CA LEU A 139 -3.21 -17.62 0.52
C LEU A 139 -2.48 -18.23 -0.69
N GLY A 140 -1.16 -18.40 -0.59
CA GLY A 140 -0.32 -18.93 -1.68
C GLY A 140 -0.73 -20.32 -2.13
N GLU A 141 -0.10 -20.84 -3.19
CA GLU A 141 -0.53 -22.07 -3.90
C GLU A 141 -0.78 -23.30 -3.00
N GLN A 142 -0.12 -23.35 -1.83
CA GLN A 142 -0.27 -24.43 -0.85
C GLN A 142 -1.25 -24.14 0.31
N ALA A 143 -1.81 -22.94 0.39
CA ALA A 143 -2.75 -22.57 1.44
C ALA A 143 -4.08 -23.32 1.25
N THR A 144 -4.45 -24.15 2.22
CA THR A 144 -5.71 -24.91 2.23
C THR A 144 -6.79 -24.05 2.87
N ILE A 145 -7.36 -23.13 2.08
CA ILE A 145 -8.36 -22.15 2.53
C ILE A 145 -9.70 -22.81 2.93
N ALA A 146 -10.00 -24.00 2.40
CA ALA A 146 -11.30 -24.65 2.53
C ALA A 146 -11.25 -26.11 3.06
N GLY A 147 -10.21 -26.45 3.84
CA GLY A 147 -10.09 -27.76 4.50
C GLY A 147 -9.70 -28.94 3.57
N PRO A 148 -9.69 -30.19 4.08
CA PRO A 148 -9.22 -31.37 3.34
C PRO A 148 -9.92 -31.59 1.99
N GLY A 149 -11.23 -31.31 1.93
CA GLY A 149 -12.01 -31.44 0.70
C GLY A 149 -11.59 -30.47 -0.42
N ALA A 150 -10.99 -29.32 -0.09
CA ALA A 150 -10.45 -28.40 -1.09
C ALA A 150 -9.13 -28.88 -1.70
N GLN A 151 -8.36 -29.66 -0.94
CA GLN A 151 -7.19 -30.36 -1.45
C GLN A 151 -7.61 -31.43 -2.47
N MET A 152 -8.62 -32.24 -2.11
CA MET A 152 -9.20 -33.27 -2.98
C MET A 152 -9.78 -32.70 -4.29
N LEU A 153 -10.41 -31.51 -4.21
CA LEU A 153 -10.84 -30.73 -5.39
C LEU A 153 -9.69 -30.33 -6.31
N ARG A 154 -8.57 -29.84 -5.73
CA ARG A 154 -7.38 -29.42 -6.50
C ARG A 154 -6.66 -30.60 -7.12
N ASP A 155 -6.56 -31.71 -6.39
CA ASP A 155 -5.83 -32.90 -6.83
C ASP A 155 -6.69 -33.80 -7.74
N GLY A 156 -7.95 -33.44 -8.00
CA GLY A 156 -8.87 -34.18 -8.87
C GLY A 156 -9.28 -35.56 -8.32
N HIS A 157 -9.02 -35.82 -7.04
CA HIS A 157 -9.27 -37.09 -6.38
C HIS A 157 -10.56 -37.02 -5.56
N PHE A 158 -11.70 -37.05 -6.23
CA PHE A 158 -12.93 -37.47 -5.58
C PHE A 158 -13.07 -38.97 -5.71
N ALA A 159 -13.27 -39.68 -4.60
CA ALA A 159 -13.72 -41.05 -4.69
C ALA A 159 -15.11 -41.04 -5.33
N GLN A 160 -15.36 -41.92 -6.31
CA GLN A 160 -16.65 -41.98 -7.00
C GLN A 160 -17.82 -42.11 -6.01
N SER A 161 -17.61 -42.79 -4.88
CA SER A 161 -18.56 -42.91 -3.77
C SER A 161 -18.93 -41.57 -3.12
N GLU A 162 -18.03 -40.58 -3.08
CA GLU A 162 -18.29 -39.25 -2.51
C GLU A 162 -19.08 -38.37 -3.46
N ILE A 163 -18.77 -38.45 -4.76
CA ILE A 163 -19.59 -37.82 -5.81
C ILE A 163 -20.97 -38.45 -5.84
N THR A 164 -21.05 -39.78 -5.76
CA THR A 164 -22.31 -40.51 -5.71
C THR A 164 -23.09 -40.14 -4.46
N TRP A 165 -22.45 -40.06 -3.28
CA TRP A 165 -23.09 -39.56 -2.07
C TRP A 165 -23.60 -38.12 -2.24
N LEU A 166 -22.79 -37.19 -2.75
CA LEU A 166 -23.21 -35.81 -3.02
C LEU A 166 -24.37 -35.74 -4.01
N LYS A 167 -24.41 -36.61 -5.04
CA LYS A 167 -25.51 -36.68 -6.02
C LYS A 167 -26.78 -37.28 -5.44
N GLU A 168 -26.65 -38.37 -4.67
CA GLU A 168 -27.77 -39.10 -4.06
C GLU A 168 -28.35 -38.36 -2.85
N HIS A 169 -27.51 -37.66 -2.09
CA HIS A 169 -27.84 -36.98 -0.84
C HIS A 169 -27.88 -35.46 -0.98
N TYR A 170 -27.71 -34.92 -2.20
CA TYR A 170 -27.89 -33.49 -2.53
C TYR A 170 -29.21 -32.96 -1.94
N PHE A 171 -30.26 -33.78 -1.97
CA PHE A 171 -31.59 -33.47 -1.42
C PHE A 171 -31.67 -33.54 0.11
N GLN A 172 -30.82 -34.34 0.75
CA GLN A 172 -30.83 -34.51 2.22
C GLN A 172 -30.09 -33.39 2.95
N THR A 173 -29.30 -32.59 2.25
CA THR A 173 -28.59 -31.41 2.79
C THR A 173 -29.37 -30.11 2.62
N GLU A 174 -30.68 -30.17 2.37
CA GLU A 174 -31.53 -28.99 2.16
C GLU A 174 -31.70 -28.18 3.46
N LEU A 175 -31.48 -26.87 3.34
CA LEU A 175 -31.75 -25.85 4.34
C LEU A 175 -32.87 -24.93 3.84
N GLU A 176 -33.39 -24.06 4.70
CA GLU A 176 -34.49 -23.14 4.37
C GLU A 176 -34.22 -22.33 3.08
N LEU A 177 -33.00 -21.81 2.92
CA LEU A 177 -32.63 -20.86 1.86
C LEU A 177 -31.58 -21.39 0.86
N GLY A 178 -31.20 -22.66 0.97
CA GLY A 178 -30.13 -23.23 0.16
C GLY A 178 -29.77 -24.64 0.63
N ARG A 179 -28.49 -25.00 0.50
CA ARG A 179 -27.98 -26.33 0.82
C ARG A 179 -26.62 -26.23 1.51
N CYS A 180 -26.32 -27.23 2.34
CA CYS A 180 -25.03 -27.37 2.99
C CYS A 180 -24.12 -28.30 2.17
N LEU A 181 -22.94 -27.84 1.77
CA LEU A 181 -21.92 -28.68 1.09
C LEU A 181 -20.98 -29.39 2.07
N ARG A 182 -21.40 -29.58 3.33
CA ARG A 182 -20.61 -30.28 4.35
C ARG A 182 -20.68 -31.79 4.09
N LEU A 183 -19.52 -32.44 4.14
CA LEU A 183 -19.43 -33.89 3.97
C LEU A 183 -19.65 -34.61 5.31
N PRO A 184 -20.16 -35.87 5.32
CA PRO A 184 -20.40 -36.62 6.56
C PRO A 184 -19.17 -36.77 7.47
N GLN A 185 -17.98 -36.88 6.87
CA GLN A 185 -16.71 -37.03 7.58
C GLN A 185 -16.32 -35.76 8.37
N GLU A 186 -16.91 -34.61 8.05
CA GLU A 186 -16.65 -33.34 8.74
C GLU A 186 -17.48 -33.19 10.03
N GLY A 187 -18.35 -34.14 10.34
CA GLY A 187 -19.16 -34.17 11.56
C GLY A 187 -20.34 -33.16 11.57
N PRO A 188 -21.17 -33.19 12.63
CA PRO A 188 -22.28 -32.26 12.79
C PRO A 188 -21.76 -30.82 12.97
N CYS A 189 -22.57 -29.82 12.59
CA CYS A 189 -22.22 -28.42 12.78
C CYS A 189 -23.29 -27.66 13.57
N GLU A 190 -22.82 -26.75 14.42
CA GLU A 190 -23.65 -25.85 15.24
C GLU A 190 -23.74 -24.46 14.60
N CYS A 191 -23.71 -24.37 13.27
CA CYS A 191 -23.78 -23.09 12.56
C CYS A 191 -25.23 -22.59 12.57
N ASP A 192 -25.65 -21.93 13.65
CA ASP A 192 -26.99 -21.33 13.80
C ASP A 192 -27.29 -20.27 12.72
N LEU A 193 -26.23 -19.64 12.17
CA LEU A 193 -26.31 -18.66 11.09
C LEU A 193 -25.67 -19.21 9.80
N TYR A 194 -26.38 -20.05 9.08
CA TYR A 194 -25.89 -20.66 7.83
C TYR A 194 -25.61 -19.63 6.70
N LEU A 195 -26.19 -18.44 6.75
CA LEU A 195 -26.02 -17.39 5.74
C LEU A 195 -24.59 -16.83 5.65
N THR A 196 -23.77 -17.01 6.68
CA THR A 196 -22.36 -16.59 6.69
C THR A 196 -21.39 -17.76 6.54
N CYS A 197 -21.91 -18.98 6.41
CA CYS A 197 -21.09 -20.18 6.29
C CYS A 197 -20.49 -20.30 4.89
N ALA A 198 -19.18 -20.54 4.80
CA ALA A 198 -18.50 -20.74 3.51
C ALA A 198 -18.94 -22.01 2.76
N LYS A 199 -19.61 -22.95 3.44
CA LYS A 199 -20.14 -24.20 2.85
C LYS A 199 -21.62 -24.09 2.48
N PHE A 200 -22.26 -22.94 2.70
CA PHE A 200 -23.63 -22.69 2.29
C PHE A 200 -23.66 -22.29 0.82
N VAL A 201 -24.48 -22.98 0.04
CA VAL A 201 -24.70 -22.67 -1.38
C VAL A 201 -26.19 -22.54 -1.64
N THR A 202 -26.56 -21.52 -2.40
CA THR A 202 -27.94 -21.31 -2.87
C THR A 202 -28.05 -21.56 -4.37
N ALA A 203 -29.27 -21.60 -4.89
CA ALA A 203 -29.55 -21.85 -6.29
C ALA A 203 -30.78 -21.02 -6.74
N PRO A 204 -30.99 -20.81 -8.05
CA PRO A 204 -32.13 -20.05 -8.57
C PRO A 204 -33.49 -20.53 -8.04
N ALA A 205 -33.64 -21.83 -7.78
CA ALA A 205 -34.84 -22.43 -7.19
C ALA A 205 -35.21 -21.85 -5.80
N TYR A 206 -34.23 -21.35 -5.04
CA TYR A 206 -34.43 -20.74 -3.72
C TYR A 206 -34.72 -19.23 -3.79
N ALA A 207 -34.64 -18.60 -4.97
CA ALA A 207 -34.86 -17.17 -5.12
C ALA A 207 -36.21 -16.68 -4.54
N PRO A 208 -37.35 -17.39 -4.69
CA PRO A 208 -38.59 -16.98 -4.03
C PRO A 208 -38.50 -16.98 -2.50
N ARG A 209 -37.81 -17.97 -1.90
CA ARG A 209 -37.61 -18.06 -0.45
C ARG A 209 -36.68 -16.94 0.04
N LEU A 210 -35.58 -16.69 -0.67
CA LEU A 210 -34.65 -15.58 -0.38
C LEU A 210 -35.36 -14.22 -0.44
N ARG A 211 -36.21 -13.98 -1.44
CA ARG A 211 -36.99 -12.74 -1.55
C ARG A 211 -37.99 -12.57 -0.40
N ARG A 212 -38.65 -13.65 0.04
CA ARG A 212 -39.53 -13.64 1.21
C ARG A 212 -38.76 -13.34 2.49
N ARG A 213 -37.62 -14.00 2.70
CA ARG A 213 -36.76 -13.72 3.86
C ARG A 213 -36.29 -12.26 3.86
N ARG A 214 -35.84 -11.74 2.73
CA ARG A 214 -35.45 -10.32 2.58
C ARG A 214 -36.57 -9.37 3.00
N ARG A 215 -37.81 -9.63 2.56
CA ARG A 215 -38.97 -8.81 2.95
C ARG A 215 -39.20 -8.86 4.46
N ARG A 216 -39.11 -10.04 5.06
CA ARG A 216 -39.25 -10.19 6.51
C ARG A 216 -38.17 -9.46 7.29
N GLU A 217 -36.92 -9.53 6.86
CA GLU A 217 -35.83 -8.77 7.48
C GLU A 217 -36.05 -7.25 7.35
N GLN A 218 -36.64 -6.79 6.24
CA GLN A 218 -36.98 -5.38 6.05
C GLN A 218 -38.08 -4.92 7.02
N GLU A 219 -39.12 -5.73 7.22
CA GLU A 219 -40.16 -5.46 8.23
C GLU A 219 -39.56 -5.41 9.65
N LEU A 220 -38.61 -6.30 9.96
CA LEU A 220 -37.93 -6.30 11.26
C LEU A 220 -37.00 -5.10 11.46
N ILE A 221 -36.40 -4.58 10.38
CA ILE A 221 -35.66 -3.31 10.42
C ILE A 221 -36.61 -2.17 10.78
N GLU A 222 -37.78 -2.09 10.13
CA GLU A 222 -38.78 -1.05 10.39
C GLU A 222 -39.28 -1.10 11.84
N ASP A 223 -39.57 -2.30 12.34
CA ASP A 223 -39.97 -2.52 13.73
C ASP A 223 -38.86 -2.14 14.74
N ALA A 224 -37.61 -2.55 14.48
CA ALA A 224 -36.48 -2.21 15.33
C ALA A 224 -36.18 -0.70 15.32
N VAL A 225 -36.37 0.00 14.19
CA VAL A 225 -36.27 1.46 14.11
C VAL A 225 -37.36 2.12 14.95
N ALA A 226 -38.60 1.64 14.87
CA ALA A 226 -39.72 2.19 15.65
C ALA A 226 -39.49 2.08 17.17
N HIS A 227 -38.82 1.02 17.61
CA HIS A 227 -38.47 0.78 19.02
C HIS A 227 -37.11 1.34 19.45
N GLY A 228 -36.34 1.95 18.53
CA GLY A 228 -35.01 2.52 18.82
C GLY A 228 -33.91 1.49 19.09
N TRP A 229 -34.04 0.26 18.59
CA TRP A 229 -33.06 -0.81 18.78
C TRP A 229 -31.95 -0.79 17.72
N GLU A 230 -31.02 0.16 17.84
CA GLU A 230 -29.98 0.42 16.82
C GLU A 230 -29.13 -0.81 16.45
N ARG A 231 -28.77 -1.65 17.42
CA ARG A 231 -27.98 -2.88 17.17
C ARG A 231 -28.77 -3.94 16.40
N GLU A 232 -30.08 -3.97 16.61
CA GLU A 232 -30.98 -4.92 15.96
C GLU A 232 -31.20 -4.51 14.49
N VAL A 233 -31.32 -3.21 14.25
CA VAL A 233 -31.32 -2.62 12.90
C VAL A 233 -30.04 -3.01 12.14
N GLU A 234 -28.87 -2.88 12.77
CA GLU A 234 -27.60 -3.27 12.13
C GLU A 234 -27.55 -4.76 11.79
N ARG A 235 -28.01 -5.63 12.71
CA ARG A 235 -28.06 -7.09 12.52
C ARG A 235 -28.93 -7.47 11.32
N HIS A 236 -30.15 -6.95 11.24
CA HIS A 236 -31.05 -7.23 10.13
C HIS A 236 -30.52 -6.67 8.80
N GLN A 237 -29.92 -5.47 8.81
CA GLN A 237 -29.28 -4.89 7.62
C GLN A 237 -28.13 -5.75 7.07
N CYS A 238 -27.31 -6.32 7.96
CA CYS A 238 -26.25 -7.25 7.56
C CYS A 238 -26.83 -8.49 6.86
N THR A 239 -27.90 -9.06 7.41
CA THR A 239 -28.60 -10.22 6.83
C THR A 239 -29.20 -9.89 5.46
N VAL A 240 -29.84 -8.73 5.31
CA VAL A 240 -30.38 -8.25 4.02
C VAL A 240 -29.29 -8.15 2.95
N LYS A 241 -28.13 -7.58 3.29
CA LYS A 241 -27.00 -7.45 2.34
C LYS A 241 -26.53 -8.80 1.81
N VAL A 242 -26.40 -9.78 2.70
CA VAL A 242 -26.00 -11.15 2.33
C VAL A 242 -27.05 -11.81 1.41
N ILE A 243 -28.34 -11.65 1.72
CA ILE A 243 -29.44 -12.19 0.88
C ILE A 243 -29.47 -11.53 -0.50
N ILE A 244 -29.22 -10.22 -0.59
CA ILE A 244 -29.14 -9.50 -1.87
C ILE A 244 -28.00 -10.06 -2.72
N TYR A 245 -26.82 -10.27 -2.12
CA TYR A 245 -25.68 -10.87 -2.81
C TYR A 245 -26.05 -12.25 -3.39
N PHE A 246 -26.68 -13.12 -2.59
CA PHE A 246 -27.13 -14.45 -3.05
C PHE A 246 -28.17 -14.39 -4.17
N CYS A 247 -29.09 -13.42 -4.12
CA CYS A 247 -30.06 -13.20 -5.21
C CYS A 247 -29.38 -12.78 -6.52
N LEU A 248 -28.32 -11.98 -6.43
CA LEU A 248 -27.57 -11.50 -7.60
C LEU A 248 -26.69 -12.61 -8.19
N ASP A 249 -26.03 -13.41 -7.35
CA ASP A 249 -25.16 -14.50 -7.76
C ASP A 249 -25.94 -15.68 -8.38
N SER A 250 -27.14 -15.96 -7.86
CA SER A 250 -28.07 -16.94 -8.44
C SER A 250 -28.72 -16.48 -9.76
N GLY A 251 -28.46 -15.25 -10.20
CA GLY A 251 -29.18 -14.56 -11.28
C GLY A 251 -28.28 -14.12 -12.43
N LYS A 252 -27.68 -15.05 -13.19
CA LYS A 252 -27.31 -14.80 -14.61
C LYS A 252 -28.53 -14.82 -15.55
N ALA A 253 -29.69 -14.38 -15.07
CA ALA A 253 -30.89 -14.19 -15.86
C ALA A 253 -31.37 -12.74 -15.69
N ARG A 254 -31.40 -12.04 -16.83
CA ARG A 254 -31.93 -10.69 -17.13
C ARG A 254 -32.30 -9.81 -15.93
N ARG A 255 -31.56 -8.70 -15.81
CA ARG A 255 -32.00 -7.49 -15.12
C ARG A 255 -33.30 -6.99 -15.75
N GLU A 256 -34.42 -7.26 -15.12
CA GLU A 256 -35.68 -6.52 -15.27
C GLU A 256 -36.31 -6.41 -13.87
N ASP A 257 -36.58 -5.16 -13.48
CA ASP A 257 -37.36 -4.68 -12.34
C ASP A 257 -36.93 -4.96 -10.89
N ALA A 258 -36.41 -3.92 -10.22
CA ALA A 258 -37.06 -3.29 -9.06
C ALA A 258 -36.21 -2.13 -8.45
N SER A 259 -36.86 -0.96 -8.31
CA SER A 259 -36.58 0.15 -7.37
C SER A 259 -35.23 0.90 -7.44
N MET A 260 -35.12 1.88 -8.36
CA MET A 260 -34.34 3.11 -8.12
C MET A 260 -35.33 4.24 -7.87
N GLU A 261 -35.77 4.41 -6.62
CA GLU A 261 -36.65 5.54 -6.27
C GLU A 261 -35.83 6.79 -5.93
N HIS A 262 -34.61 6.61 -5.42
CA HIS A 262 -33.69 7.69 -5.06
C HIS A 262 -32.24 7.35 -5.45
N VAL A 263 -31.48 8.36 -5.88
CA VAL A 263 -30.09 8.24 -6.32
C VAL A 263 -29.19 9.26 -5.64
N ASN A 264 -27.89 8.95 -5.54
CA ASN A 264 -26.88 9.88 -5.05
C ASN A 264 -26.45 10.87 -6.14
N ILE A 265 -25.69 11.93 -5.78
CA ILE A 265 -25.25 12.98 -6.73
C ILE A 265 -24.46 12.42 -7.93
N LEU A 266 -23.64 11.37 -7.73
CA LEU A 266 -22.83 10.78 -8.79
C LEU A 266 -23.67 9.92 -9.73
N GLU A 267 -24.61 9.14 -9.19
CA GLU A 267 -25.60 8.41 -10.00
C GLU A 267 -26.52 9.38 -10.76
N ALA A 268 -26.98 10.46 -10.13
CA ALA A 268 -27.81 11.49 -10.76
C ALA A 268 -27.08 12.17 -11.92
N ALA A 269 -25.80 12.53 -11.72
CA ALA A 269 -24.95 13.08 -12.77
C ALA A 269 -24.80 12.10 -13.95
N ARG A 270 -24.66 10.80 -13.64
CA ARG A 270 -24.57 9.73 -14.65
C ARG A 270 -25.88 9.56 -15.42
N LEU A 271 -27.03 9.56 -14.73
CA LEU A 271 -28.35 9.37 -15.34
C LEU A 271 -28.74 10.55 -16.23
N CYS A 272 -28.42 11.78 -15.82
CA CYS A 272 -28.69 12.99 -16.61
C CYS A 272 -27.59 13.32 -17.64
N GLY A 273 -26.46 12.60 -17.64
CA GLY A 273 -25.35 12.86 -18.56
C GLY A 273 -24.65 14.21 -18.33
N VAL A 274 -24.64 14.72 -17.10
CA VAL A 274 -24.04 16.02 -16.73
C VAL A 274 -22.95 15.85 -15.67
N SER A 275 -22.17 16.90 -15.41
CA SER A 275 -21.16 16.86 -14.34
C SER A 275 -21.80 16.86 -12.95
N ASP A 276 -21.13 16.26 -11.95
CA ASP A 276 -21.55 16.30 -10.55
C ASP A 276 -21.67 17.75 -10.03
N LYS A 277 -20.82 18.66 -10.51
CA LYS A 277 -20.91 20.11 -10.25
C LYS A 277 -22.22 20.72 -10.76
N THR A 278 -22.74 20.24 -11.91
CA THR A 278 -24.02 20.71 -12.48
C THR A 278 -25.19 20.31 -11.57
N ILE A 279 -25.21 19.05 -11.11
CA ILE A 279 -26.22 18.57 -10.15
C ILE A 279 -26.14 19.34 -8.83
N ARG A 280 -24.94 19.50 -8.25
CA ARG A 280 -24.75 20.28 -7.01
C ARG A 280 -25.21 21.72 -7.15
N ARG A 281 -25.00 22.35 -8.31
CA ARG A 281 -25.44 23.73 -8.59
C ARG A 281 -26.96 23.82 -8.71
N ALA A 282 -27.62 22.82 -9.29
CA ALA A 282 -29.08 22.77 -9.38
C ALA A 282 -29.72 22.62 -7.99
N ILE A 283 -29.13 21.78 -7.12
CA ILE A 283 -29.55 21.63 -5.72
C ILE A 283 -29.36 22.95 -4.96
N HIS A 284 -28.19 23.59 -5.08
CA HIS A 284 -27.90 24.86 -4.40
C HIS A 284 -28.81 26.02 -4.87
N LYS A 285 -29.26 25.98 -6.13
CA LYS A 285 -30.20 26.98 -6.68
C LYS A 285 -31.67 26.68 -6.34
N GLY A 286 -31.94 25.56 -5.66
CA GLY A 286 -33.30 25.11 -5.34
C GLY A 286 -34.09 24.60 -6.54
N SER A 287 -33.45 24.43 -7.70
CA SER A 287 -34.11 23.97 -8.93
C SER A 287 -34.19 22.44 -9.02
N LEU A 288 -33.48 21.71 -8.16
CA LEU A 288 -33.55 20.25 -8.03
C LEU A 288 -33.75 19.90 -6.54
N PRO A 289 -34.89 19.27 -6.15
CA PRO A 289 -35.11 18.80 -4.79
C PRO A 289 -34.10 17.73 -4.41
N ALA A 290 -33.53 17.83 -3.21
CA ALA A 290 -32.65 16.81 -2.65
C ALA A 290 -32.86 16.67 -1.14
N SER A 291 -32.91 15.44 -0.65
CA SER A 291 -32.99 15.10 0.76
C SER A 291 -31.60 14.84 1.33
N PHE A 292 -31.35 15.30 2.55
CA PHE A 292 -30.07 15.15 3.26
C PHE A 292 -30.26 14.44 4.60
N PRO A 293 -30.53 13.12 4.61
CA PRO A 293 -30.77 12.38 5.84
C PRO A 293 -29.52 12.27 6.75
N LYS A 294 -28.31 12.50 6.21
CA LYS A 294 -27.04 12.58 6.98
C LYS A 294 -26.14 13.68 6.39
N PRO A 295 -25.16 14.23 7.15
CA PRO A 295 -24.31 15.33 6.70
C PRO A 295 -23.55 15.09 5.37
N ASN A 296 -23.32 13.81 5.03
CA ASN A 296 -22.60 13.40 3.81
C ASN A 296 -23.43 12.50 2.88
N ARG A 297 -24.75 12.44 3.05
CA ARG A 297 -25.64 11.59 2.22
C ARG A 297 -26.72 12.47 1.59
N CYS A 298 -26.68 12.56 0.27
CA CYS A 298 -27.63 13.31 -0.53
C CYS A 298 -28.42 12.32 -1.38
N GLU A 299 -29.74 12.39 -1.30
CA GLU A 299 -30.68 11.53 -2.00
C GLU A 299 -31.59 12.39 -2.88
N ILE A 300 -31.67 12.04 -4.16
CA ILE A 300 -32.43 12.77 -5.18
C ILE A 300 -33.42 11.78 -5.79
N ALA A 301 -34.71 12.13 -5.83
CA ALA A 301 -35.71 11.28 -6.45
C ALA A 301 -35.51 11.23 -7.98
N VAL A 302 -35.65 10.05 -8.58
CA VAL A 302 -35.47 9.88 -10.03
C VAL A 302 -36.51 10.67 -10.83
N SER A 303 -37.73 10.77 -10.31
CA SER A 303 -38.82 11.57 -10.88
C SER A 303 -38.52 13.08 -10.92
N ASP A 304 -37.77 13.59 -9.94
CA ASP A 304 -37.34 14.99 -9.90
C ASP A 304 -36.22 15.26 -10.91
N LEU A 305 -35.34 14.28 -11.16
CA LEU A 305 -34.31 14.37 -12.20
C LEU A 305 -34.93 14.45 -13.61
N GLU A 306 -35.95 13.63 -13.88
CA GLU A 306 -36.67 13.64 -15.15
C GLU A 306 -37.39 14.97 -15.40
N ARG A 307 -37.88 15.62 -14.35
CA ARG A 307 -38.54 16.93 -14.42
C ARG A 307 -37.56 18.08 -14.62
N CYS A 308 -36.42 18.06 -13.93
CA CYS A 308 -35.44 19.14 -13.94
C CYS A 308 -34.45 19.06 -15.12
N PHE A 309 -34.30 17.88 -15.71
CA PHE A 309 -33.45 17.61 -16.89
C PHE A 309 -34.23 16.85 -17.98
N PRO A 310 -35.34 17.40 -18.50
CA PRO A 310 -36.19 16.71 -19.45
C PRO A 310 -35.47 16.53 -20.80
N GLY A 311 -35.51 15.31 -21.35
CA GLY A 311 -35.00 15.02 -22.69
C GLY A 311 -33.49 14.75 -22.78
N GLN A 312 -32.77 14.69 -21.67
CA GLN A 312 -31.44 14.08 -21.62
C GLN A 312 -31.61 12.57 -21.37
N GLN A 313 -31.95 11.82 -22.42
CA GLN A 313 -31.81 10.37 -22.39
C GLN A 313 -30.36 10.00 -22.01
N PRO A 314 -30.13 8.85 -21.34
CA PRO A 314 -28.80 8.44 -20.92
C PRO A 314 -27.88 8.53 -22.13
N GLY A 315 -27.00 9.54 -22.12
CA GLY A 315 -25.97 9.66 -23.12
C GLY A 315 -25.22 8.35 -23.09
N HIS A 316 -25.28 7.63 -24.21
CA HIS A 316 -24.44 6.50 -24.55
C HIS A 316 -22.97 6.78 -24.15
N VAL A 317 -22.59 6.48 -22.92
CA VAL A 317 -21.17 6.41 -22.53
C VAL A 317 -20.57 5.07 -23.00
N GLN A 318 -21.40 4.11 -23.42
CA GLN A 318 -20.89 2.91 -24.10
C GLN A 318 -20.27 3.25 -25.46
N VAL A 319 -20.82 4.16 -26.26
CA VAL A 319 -20.23 4.49 -27.57
C VAL A 319 -18.90 5.23 -27.42
N ALA A 320 -18.75 6.13 -26.44
CA ALA A 320 -17.48 6.80 -26.19
C ALA A 320 -16.43 5.89 -25.55
N ALA A 321 -16.85 4.93 -24.71
CA ALA A 321 -15.96 3.92 -24.15
C ALA A 321 -15.53 2.91 -25.21
N GLU A 322 -16.44 2.41 -26.06
CA GLU A 322 -16.15 1.51 -27.17
C GLU A 322 -15.35 2.20 -28.28
N GLN A 323 -15.62 3.47 -28.59
CA GLN A 323 -14.79 4.24 -29.53
C GLN A 323 -13.41 4.54 -28.94
N ARG A 324 -13.29 4.77 -27.63
CA ARG A 324 -12.00 4.88 -26.94
C ARG A 324 -11.29 3.54 -26.86
N LEU A 325 -12.01 2.44 -26.62
CA LEU A 325 -11.46 1.09 -26.61
C LEU A 325 -10.94 0.76 -28.01
N ALA A 326 -11.75 0.95 -29.05
CA ALA A 326 -11.37 0.77 -30.44
C ALA A 326 -10.27 1.74 -30.91
N ALA A 327 -10.14 2.93 -30.30
CA ALA A 327 -9.02 3.85 -30.57
C ALA A 327 -7.75 3.43 -29.82
N LEU A 328 -7.88 2.88 -28.62
CA LEU A 328 -6.77 2.34 -27.82
C LEU A 328 -6.27 1.01 -28.41
N GLU A 329 -7.16 0.12 -28.83
CA GLU A 329 -6.87 -1.12 -29.54
C GLU A 329 -6.13 -0.84 -30.84
N ARG A 330 -6.63 0.10 -31.67
CA ARG A 330 -5.89 0.55 -32.87
C ARG A 330 -4.52 1.14 -32.54
N ARG A 331 -4.37 1.81 -31.40
CA ARG A 331 -3.10 2.40 -30.98
C ARG A 331 -2.13 1.35 -30.45
N ILE A 332 -2.64 0.32 -29.78
CA ILE A 332 -1.87 -0.86 -29.38
C ILE A 332 -1.40 -1.61 -30.63
N GLU A 333 -2.26 -1.85 -31.62
CA GLU A 333 -1.86 -2.49 -32.89
C GLU A 333 -0.76 -1.71 -33.62
N VAL A 334 -0.87 -0.37 -33.69
CA VAL A 334 0.17 0.49 -34.29
C VAL A 334 1.48 0.39 -33.49
N LEU A 335 1.41 0.38 -32.16
CA LEU A 335 2.59 0.24 -31.31
C LEU A 335 3.22 -1.16 -31.44
N GLU A 336 2.42 -2.22 -31.53
CA GLU A 336 2.89 -3.59 -31.74
C GLU A 336 3.55 -3.75 -33.11
N GLN A 337 2.98 -3.16 -34.16
CA GLN A 337 3.60 -3.09 -35.48
C GLN A 337 4.91 -2.32 -35.44
N GLN A 338 4.96 -1.17 -34.76
CA GLN A 338 6.21 -0.44 -34.55
C GLN A 338 7.22 -1.30 -33.81
N VAL A 339 6.86 -1.93 -32.68
CA VAL A 339 7.77 -2.81 -31.95
C VAL A 339 8.27 -3.96 -32.83
N GLN A 340 7.43 -4.55 -33.69
CA GLN A 340 7.90 -5.56 -34.63
C GLN A 340 8.74 -5.01 -35.77
N GLU A 341 8.51 -3.78 -36.21
CA GLU A 341 9.37 -3.10 -37.17
C GLU A 341 10.72 -2.73 -36.53
N TRP A 342 10.73 -2.34 -35.25
CA TRP A 342 11.94 -2.10 -34.47
C TRP A 342 12.71 -3.40 -34.21
N ARG A 343 12.00 -4.50 -33.91
CA ARG A 343 12.58 -5.84 -33.76
C ARG A 343 13.10 -6.37 -35.09
N SER A 344 12.37 -6.21 -36.18
CA SER A 344 12.84 -6.59 -37.51
C SER A 344 14.00 -5.70 -37.98
N LYS A 345 14.05 -4.41 -37.60
CA LYS A 345 15.22 -3.55 -37.80
C LYS A 345 16.41 -3.95 -36.93
N LEU A 346 16.17 -4.45 -35.72
CA LEU A 346 17.20 -5.06 -34.85
C LEU A 346 17.71 -6.38 -35.45
N GLU A 347 16.84 -7.18 -36.06
CA GLU A 347 17.18 -8.48 -36.67
C GLU A 347 17.80 -8.34 -38.07
N ALA A 348 17.31 -7.40 -38.89
CA ALA A 348 17.77 -7.11 -40.26
C ALA A 348 18.96 -6.14 -40.29
N GLY A 349 19.27 -5.49 -39.17
CA GLY A 349 20.16 -4.34 -39.09
C GLY A 349 21.23 -4.44 -38.00
N MET A 350 21.75 -5.64 -37.71
CA MET A 350 23.15 -5.76 -37.29
C MET A 350 23.92 -6.46 -38.41
N PRO A 351 24.67 -5.74 -39.27
CA PRO A 351 25.77 -6.41 -39.93
C PRO A 351 26.60 -7.03 -38.81
N ARG A 352 26.84 -8.35 -38.89
CA ARG A 352 27.91 -8.98 -38.12
C ARG A 352 29.16 -8.17 -38.43
N ARG A 353 29.50 -7.21 -37.56
CA ARG A 353 30.83 -6.65 -37.55
C ARG A 353 31.69 -7.84 -37.19
N SER A 354 32.40 -8.36 -38.19
CA SER A 354 33.64 -9.10 -37.97
C SER A 354 34.34 -8.44 -36.79
N PRO A 355 34.84 -9.20 -35.80
CA PRO A 355 35.41 -8.62 -34.61
C PRO A 355 36.44 -7.60 -35.10
N ARG A 356 36.14 -6.30 -34.89
CA ARG A 356 37.15 -5.28 -35.12
C ARG A 356 38.26 -5.73 -34.20
N LYS A 357 39.39 -6.18 -34.77
CA LYS A 357 40.66 -6.25 -34.08
C LYS A 357 40.78 -4.90 -33.38
N GLY A 358 40.43 -4.87 -32.10
CA GLY A 358 40.63 -3.70 -31.30
C GLY A 358 42.12 -3.48 -31.35
N GLU A 359 42.56 -2.38 -31.96
CA GLU A 359 43.87 -1.84 -31.67
C GLU A 359 43.95 -1.77 -30.16
N ARG A 360 44.75 -2.69 -29.58
CA ARG A 360 45.09 -2.64 -28.16
C ARG A 360 45.78 -1.30 -27.99
N SER A 361 45.05 -0.34 -27.45
CA SER A 361 45.58 0.98 -27.15
C SER A 361 46.47 0.82 -25.92
N ILE A 362 47.71 0.43 -26.14
CA ILE A 362 48.73 0.26 -25.09
C ILE A 362 49.41 1.62 -24.90
N GLY A 363 49.44 2.12 -23.68
CA GLY A 363 50.10 3.40 -23.37
C GLY A 363 49.53 4.13 -22.15
N PRO A 364 49.99 5.37 -21.90
CA PRO A 364 49.49 6.16 -20.78
C PRO A 364 47.99 6.48 -20.95
N LEU A 365 47.25 6.45 -19.84
CA LEU A 365 45.80 6.73 -19.85
C LEU A 365 45.53 8.11 -20.48
N PRO A 366 44.72 8.21 -21.55
CA PRO A 366 44.41 9.48 -22.19
C PRO A 366 43.77 10.47 -21.21
N LYS A 367 44.18 11.75 -21.22
CA LYS A 367 43.70 12.80 -20.28
C LYS A 367 42.18 12.97 -20.19
N ARG A 368 41.43 12.50 -21.19
CA ARG A 368 39.96 12.56 -21.24
C ARG A 368 39.28 11.42 -20.48
N LEU A 369 40.02 10.38 -20.13
CA LEU A 369 39.56 9.18 -19.46
C LEU A 369 40.08 9.16 -18.01
N VAL A 370 39.28 8.61 -17.11
CA VAL A 370 39.63 8.45 -15.69
C VAL A 370 39.49 6.98 -15.33
N SER A 371 40.46 6.42 -14.60
CA SER A 371 40.38 5.03 -14.12
C SER A 371 39.11 4.82 -13.29
N LEU A 372 38.32 3.80 -13.64
CA LEU A 372 37.04 3.52 -12.98
C LEU A 372 37.23 3.22 -11.48
N LEU A 373 38.23 2.40 -11.16
CA LEU A 373 38.49 1.97 -9.78
C LEU A 373 39.08 3.09 -8.95
N ALA A 374 39.99 3.89 -9.51
CA ALA A 374 40.53 5.07 -8.83
C ALA A 374 39.42 6.12 -8.58
N PHE A 375 38.54 6.32 -9.57
CA PHE A 375 37.38 7.20 -9.42
C PHE A 375 36.41 6.67 -8.36
N ALA A 376 36.13 5.37 -8.33
CA ALA A 376 35.28 4.77 -7.31
C ALA A 376 35.86 4.92 -5.90
N ALA A 377 37.17 4.70 -5.74
CA ALA A 377 37.88 4.86 -4.48
C ALA A 377 37.83 6.31 -3.97
N LEU A 378 38.01 7.31 -4.86
CA LEU A 378 37.88 8.73 -4.53
C LEU A 378 36.48 9.07 -3.97
N HIS A 379 35.45 8.39 -4.48
CA HIS A 379 34.05 8.57 -4.08
C HIS A 379 33.58 7.60 -2.98
N HIS A 380 34.50 6.84 -2.36
CA HIS A 380 34.21 5.79 -1.38
C HIS A 380 33.15 4.76 -1.86
N VAL A 381 33.04 4.50 -3.16
CA VAL A 381 32.13 3.49 -3.69
C VAL A 381 32.86 2.13 -3.75
N PRO A 382 32.34 1.06 -3.10
CA PRO A 382 33.01 -0.24 -3.11
C PRO A 382 33.21 -0.79 -4.52
N GLU A 383 34.42 -1.28 -4.81
CA GLU A 383 34.80 -1.84 -6.13
C GLU A 383 33.83 -2.89 -6.64
N GLN A 384 33.44 -3.84 -5.79
CA GLN A 384 32.48 -4.89 -6.16
C GLN A 384 31.15 -4.32 -6.67
N LYS A 385 30.65 -3.26 -6.03
CA LYS A 385 29.39 -2.63 -6.41
C LYS A 385 29.47 -1.97 -7.79
N VAL A 386 30.61 -1.34 -8.09
CA VAL A 386 30.85 -0.69 -9.38
C VAL A 386 31.02 -1.71 -10.49
N LEU A 387 31.77 -2.79 -10.23
CA LEU A 387 31.96 -3.87 -11.19
C LEU A 387 30.66 -4.61 -11.51
N THR A 388 29.76 -4.80 -10.54
CA THR A 388 28.42 -5.35 -10.80
C THR A 388 27.69 -4.53 -11.86
N HIS A 389 27.61 -3.21 -11.70
CA HIS A 389 26.90 -2.34 -12.66
C HIS A 389 27.57 -2.23 -14.04
N VAL A 390 28.83 -2.64 -14.18
CA VAL A 390 29.55 -2.72 -15.46
C VAL A 390 29.38 -4.08 -16.15
N ASN A 391 29.22 -5.16 -15.38
CA ASN A 391 29.23 -6.54 -15.89
C ASN A 391 27.82 -7.17 -16.04
N MET A 392 26.75 -6.38 -15.91
CA MET A 392 25.38 -6.84 -16.20
C MET A 392 25.15 -7.05 -17.70
N ASP A 393 24.19 -7.91 -18.06
CA ASP A 393 23.74 -8.15 -19.44
C ASP A 393 23.33 -6.85 -20.16
N ILE A 394 22.79 -5.90 -19.40
CA ILE A 394 22.59 -4.51 -19.80
C ILE A 394 23.37 -3.63 -18.79
N PRO A 395 24.57 -3.13 -19.14
CA PRO A 395 25.42 -2.41 -18.19
C PRO A 395 24.81 -1.05 -17.84
N LEU A 396 24.50 -0.88 -16.56
CA LEU A 396 24.02 0.39 -15.99
C LEU A 396 25.12 1.45 -15.98
N LEU A 397 26.41 1.04 -15.94
CA LEU A 397 27.55 1.93 -16.03
C LEU A 397 28.39 1.63 -17.27
N LYS A 398 28.46 2.59 -18.20
CA LYS A 398 29.26 2.47 -19.42
C LYS A 398 30.73 2.79 -19.14
N ALA A 399 31.57 1.76 -19.14
CA ALA A 399 33.02 1.89 -19.00
C ALA A 399 33.74 1.51 -20.31
N VAL A 400 34.82 2.23 -20.62
CA VAL A 400 35.71 1.96 -21.76
C VAL A 400 36.75 0.93 -21.32
N ARG A 401 36.91 -0.14 -22.09
CA ARG A 401 37.91 -1.20 -21.85
C ARG A 401 39.19 -0.92 -22.64
N GLY A 402 40.35 -1.12 -22.01
CA GLY A 402 41.66 -0.96 -22.62
C GLY A 402 42.77 -1.49 -21.73
N GLU A 403 44.03 -1.32 -22.15
CA GLU A 403 45.21 -1.68 -21.34
C GLU A 403 46.09 -0.43 -21.22
N TRP A 404 45.78 0.40 -20.22
CA TRP A 404 46.50 1.65 -19.97
C TRP A 404 47.33 1.58 -18.70
N THR A 405 48.31 2.47 -18.58
CA THR A 405 49.03 2.73 -17.33
C THR A 405 48.65 4.11 -16.80
N ASP A 406 48.26 4.17 -15.53
CA ASP A 406 48.04 5.42 -14.81
C ASP A 406 49.38 6.10 -14.45
N HIS A 407 49.34 7.34 -13.97
CA HIS A 407 50.52 8.12 -13.55
C HIS A 407 51.37 7.42 -12.49
N ASP A 408 50.76 6.60 -11.63
CA ASP A 408 51.44 5.81 -10.60
C ASP A 408 51.94 4.43 -11.09
N GLY A 409 51.91 4.18 -12.41
CA GLY A 409 52.30 2.89 -13.01
C GLY A 409 51.27 1.77 -12.84
N THR A 410 50.12 2.04 -12.25
CA THR A 410 49.04 1.06 -12.05
C THR A 410 48.35 0.76 -13.38
N MET A 411 48.10 -0.53 -13.66
CA MET A 411 47.42 -0.96 -14.88
C MET A 411 45.91 -0.72 -14.80
N VAL A 412 45.37 0.01 -15.77
CA VAL A 412 43.96 0.41 -15.85
C VAL A 412 43.29 -0.36 -16.99
N LYS A 413 42.36 -1.25 -16.63
CA LYS A 413 41.57 -2.02 -17.60
C LYS A 413 40.22 -1.39 -17.96
N LEU A 414 39.70 -0.55 -17.06
CA LEU A 414 38.39 0.06 -17.15
C LEU A 414 38.51 1.55 -16.84
N ALA A 415 38.03 2.39 -17.75
CA ALA A 415 38.04 3.83 -17.59
C ALA A 415 36.67 4.44 -17.91
N LEU A 416 36.38 5.60 -17.31
CA LEU A 416 35.18 6.40 -17.56
C LEU A 416 35.51 7.61 -18.42
N ASP A 417 34.66 7.88 -19.41
CA ASP A 417 34.65 9.14 -20.14
C ASP A 417 33.73 10.17 -19.45
N SER A 418 33.46 11.33 -20.07
CA SER A 418 32.55 12.33 -19.53
C SER A 418 31.11 11.82 -19.32
N SER A 419 30.62 10.93 -20.20
CA SER A 419 29.29 10.34 -20.08
C SER A 419 29.24 9.30 -18.96
N GLY A 420 30.24 8.42 -18.89
CA GLY A 420 30.40 7.43 -17.82
C GLY A 420 30.49 8.06 -16.44
N ARG A 421 31.19 9.20 -16.30
CA ARG A 421 31.25 9.97 -15.04
C ARG A 421 29.89 10.57 -14.64
N ARG A 422 29.05 11.01 -15.59
CA ARG A 422 27.68 11.48 -15.32
C ARG A 422 26.81 10.37 -14.76
N VAL A 423 26.85 9.21 -15.41
CA VAL A 423 26.08 8.03 -14.99
C VAL A 423 26.57 7.53 -13.62
N PHE A 424 27.89 7.50 -13.40
CA PHE A 424 28.47 7.17 -12.11
C PHE A 424 27.93 8.08 -10.98
N TYR A 425 27.92 9.40 -11.20
CA TYR A 425 27.37 10.35 -10.24
C TYR A 425 25.88 10.08 -9.95
N GLN A 426 25.05 9.90 -10.98
CA GLN A 426 23.62 9.63 -10.81
C GLN A 426 23.34 8.35 -10.00
N LEU A 427 24.17 7.31 -10.17
CA LEU A 427 23.98 6.04 -9.48
C LEU A 427 24.39 6.07 -8.00
N TYR A 428 25.36 6.91 -7.63
CA TYR A 428 26.01 6.81 -6.32
C TYR A 428 25.94 8.08 -5.46
N ARG A 429 25.45 9.21 -5.97
CA ARG A 429 25.39 10.49 -5.22
C ARG A 429 24.60 10.45 -3.91
N GLU A 430 23.62 9.53 -3.81
CA GLU A 430 22.77 9.37 -2.61
C GLU A 430 23.44 8.49 -1.53
N LEU A 431 24.65 7.95 -1.79
CA LEU A 431 25.37 7.18 -0.78
C LEU A 431 25.90 8.12 0.32
N PRO A 432 25.73 7.77 1.61
CA PRO A 432 26.05 8.67 2.73
C PRO A 432 27.53 9.03 2.87
N TYR A 433 28.42 8.32 2.17
CA TYR A 433 29.88 8.51 2.17
C TYR A 433 30.42 8.99 0.81
N PHE A 434 29.54 9.39 -0.12
CA PHE A 434 29.94 9.85 -1.45
C PHE A 434 30.56 11.26 -1.38
N LEU A 435 31.85 11.38 -1.69
CA LEU A 435 32.56 12.67 -1.70
C LEU A 435 32.46 13.33 -3.07
N ARG A 436 31.94 14.56 -3.19
CA ARG A 436 31.90 15.26 -4.49
C ARG A 436 33.29 15.78 -4.87
N CYS A 437 33.69 15.65 -6.15
CA CYS A 437 34.98 16.13 -6.63
C CYS A 437 34.82 17.01 -7.89
N SER A 438 35.85 17.79 -8.25
CA SER A 438 35.83 18.67 -9.43
C SER A 438 35.69 17.92 -10.77
N GLN A 439 35.92 16.61 -10.79
CA GLN A 439 35.73 15.75 -11.95
C GLN A 439 34.33 15.12 -12.01
N CYS A 440 33.49 15.31 -10.98
CA CYS A 440 32.07 15.02 -11.07
C CYS A 440 31.40 16.07 -11.96
N PRO A 441 30.60 15.65 -12.94
CA PRO A 441 29.83 16.58 -13.77
C PRO A 441 28.65 17.11 -12.95
N HIS A 442 28.82 18.27 -12.31
CA HIS A 442 27.80 18.95 -11.51
C HIS A 442 26.85 19.82 -12.35
N ASP A 443 26.83 19.65 -13.67
CA ASP A 443 26.07 20.53 -14.55
C ASP A 443 24.55 20.27 -14.46
N TYR A 444 23.85 21.25 -13.86
CA TYR A 444 22.46 21.66 -14.12
C TYR A 444 21.27 21.06 -13.35
N LEU A 445 21.43 20.36 -12.21
CA LEU A 445 20.26 19.88 -11.44
C LEU A 445 20.24 20.19 -9.93
N ASP A 446 21.28 20.81 -9.36
CA ASP A 446 21.37 21.06 -7.91
C ASP A 446 21.15 22.55 -7.53
N THR A 447 20.38 23.31 -8.32
CA THR A 447 19.85 24.62 -7.93
C THR A 447 18.32 24.64 -8.00
N VAL A 448 17.65 24.21 -6.92
CA VAL A 448 16.43 24.79 -6.32
C VAL A 448 16.35 24.31 -4.87
#